data_AF-A0A653SHH0-F1
#
_entry.id   AF-A0A653SHH0-F1
#
_cell.length_a   1.000
_cell.length_b   1.000
_cell.length_c   1.000
_cell.angle_alpha   90.00
_cell.angle_beta   90.00
_cell.angle_gamma   90.00
#
_symmetry.space_group_name_H-M   'P 1'
#
loop_
_entity.id
_entity.type
_entity.pdbx_description
1 polymer ?
#
loop_
_entity_poly.entity_id
_entity_poly.type
_entity_poly.pdbx_seq_one_letter_code
_entity_poly.pdbx_strand_id
1 'polypeptide(L)'
;MVTAAAIIMISVFAGFIFSDSSTIKPIGFGLAFGVLIDAFVVRMLLIPSAMHLLGKSAWWFPKWLDRIVPDVDVEGAKLERSHPVAGHEGTHTGTHALPVEPDATTHDSGHPPAHRA
;
A
#
# COMPACT_ATOMS: atom_id res chain seq x y z
N MET A 1 -1.43 -11.05 -7.49
CA MET A 1 -1.56 -12.04 -6.41
C MET A 1 -2.86 -12.86 -6.48
N VAL A 2 -4.04 -12.25 -6.71
CA VAL A 2 -5.33 -13.00 -6.81
C VAL A 2 -5.35 -14.03 -7.95
N THR A 3 -4.80 -13.70 -9.11
CA THR A 3 -4.75 -14.60 -10.28
C THR A 3 -3.99 -15.90 -9.98
N ALA A 4 -2.89 -15.83 -9.21
CA ALA A 4 -2.12 -16.99 -8.82
C ALA A 4 -2.93 -17.93 -7.91
N ALA A 5 -3.65 -17.38 -6.92
CA ALA A 5 -4.54 -18.15 -6.07
C ALA A 5 -5.68 -18.83 -6.87
N ALA A 6 -6.25 -18.13 -7.85
CA ALA A 6 -7.29 -18.68 -8.71
C ALA A 6 -6.80 -19.86 -9.56
N ILE A 7 -5.61 -19.75 -10.16
CA ILE A 7 -5.00 -20.83 -10.96
C ILE A 7 -4.76 -22.09 -10.11
N ILE A 8 -4.26 -21.93 -8.89
CA ILE A 8 -4.01 -23.07 -7.97
C ILE A 8 -5.33 -23.74 -7.59
N MET A 9 -6.36 -22.97 -7.25
CA MET A 9 -7.66 -23.53 -6.88
C MET A 9 -8.30 -24.30 -8.04
N ILE A 10 -8.28 -23.75 -9.26
CA ILE A 10 -8.79 -24.44 -10.46
C ILE A 10 -8.02 -25.74 -10.70
N SER A 11 -6.70 -25.72 -10.57
CA SER A 11 -5.84 -26.90 -10.77
C SER A 11 -6.15 -28.02 -9.78
N VAL A 12 -6.33 -27.69 -8.50
CA VAL A 12 -6.67 -28.66 -7.44
C VAL A 12 -8.01 -29.35 -7.73
N PHE A 13 -9.05 -28.58 -8.06
CA PHE A 13 -10.38 -29.17 -8.28
C PHE A 13 -10.50 -29.88 -9.64
N ALA A 14 -9.82 -29.40 -10.68
CA ALA A 14 -9.75 -30.09 -11.97
C ALA A 14 -9.09 -31.48 -11.86
N GLY A 15 -8.13 -31.64 -10.94
CA GLY A 15 -7.50 -32.94 -10.65
C GLY A 15 -8.50 -34.03 -10.23
N PHE A 16 -9.61 -33.66 -9.59
CA PHE A 16 -10.64 -34.62 -9.17
C PHE A 16 -11.48 -35.18 -10.33
N ILE A 17 -11.47 -34.54 -11.51
CA ILE A 17 -12.17 -35.03 -12.71
C ILE A 17 -11.51 -36.29 -13.27
N PHE A 18 -10.19 -36.45 -13.04
CA PHE A 18 -9.41 -37.63 -13.40
C PHE A 18 -9.59 -38.80 -12.43
N SER A 19 -10.37 -38.65 -11.35
CA SER A 19 -10.70 -39.76 -10.46
C SER A 19 -11.71 -40.71 -11.13
N ASP A 20 -11.39 -42.01 -11.17
CA ASP A 20 -12.29 -43.08 -11.64
C ASP A 20 -13.42 -43.42 -10.65
N SER A 21 -13.45 -42.78 -9.48
CA SER A 21 -14.51 -42.99 -8.49
C SER A 21 -15.78 -42.23 -8.87
N SER A 22 -16.84 -42.97 -9.19
CA SER A 22 -18.18 -42.46 -9.49
C SER A 22 -18.77 -41.60 -8.36
N THR A 23 -18.30 -41.77 -7.13
CA THR A 23 -18.71 -40.96 -5.96
C THR A 23 -17.96 -39.63 -5.88
N ILE A 24 -16.66 -39.62 -6.18
CA ILE A 24 -15.79 -38.44 -5.97
C ILE A 24 -15.88 -37.47 -7.16
N LYS A 25 -16.04 -38.01 -8.38
CA LYS A 25 -16.10 -37.24 -9.61
C LYS A 25 -17.19 -36.13 -9.63
N PRO A 26 -18.46 -36.39 -9.25
CA PRO A 26 -19.48 -35.32 -9.22
C PRO A 26 -19.21 -34.27 -8.14
N ILE A 27 -18.64 -34.67 -6.99
CA ILE A 27 -18.28 -33.73 -5.90
C ILE A 27 -17.14 -32.81 -6.38
N GLY A 28 -16.10 -33.37 -7.00
CA GLY A 28 -14.98 -32.62 -7.57
C GLY A 28 -15.43 -31.66 -8.67
N PHE A 29 -16.32 -32.11 -9.56
CA PHE A 29 -16.90 -31.27 -10.60
C PHE A 29 -17.71 -30.09 -10.00
N GLY A 30 -18.53 -30.35 -8.98
CA GLY A 30 -19.29 -29.31 -8.29
C GLY A 30 -18.41 -28.27 -7.61
N LEU A 31 -17.32 -28.71 -6.95
CA LEU A 31 -16.35 -27.81 -6.32
C LEU A 31 -15.57 -26.98 -7.36
N ALA A 32 -15.11 -27.60 -8.46
CA ALA A 32 -14.42 -26.90 -9.54
C ALA A 32 -15.30 -25.79 -10.15
N PHE A 33 -16.56 -26.12 -10.44
CA PHE A 33 -17.53 -25.17 -10.97
C PHE A 33 -17.87 -24.07 -9.95
N GLY A 34 -18.04 -24.43 -8.68
CA GLY A 34 -18.31 -23.47 -7.60
C GLY A 34 -17.21 -22.43 -7.44
N VAL A 35 -15.94 -22.84 -7.46
CA VAL A 35 -14.81 -21.91 -7.37
C VAL A 35 -14.69 -21.04 -8.62
N LEU A 36 -14.93 -21.58 -9.82
CA LEU A 36 -14.92 -20.80 -11.05
C LEU A 36 -15.95 -19.66 -10.98
N ILE A 37 -17.16 -19.97 -10.53
CA ILE A 37 -18.25 -18.99 -10.33
C ILE A 37 -17.87 -17.99 -9.22
N ASP A 38 -17.31 -18.43 -8.10
CA ASP A 38 -16.91 -17.52 -7.01
C ASP A 38 -15.82 -16.52 -7.45
N ALA A 39 -14.77 -17.03 -8.09
CA ALA A 39 -13.63 -16.21 -8.51
C ALA A 39 -14.01 -15.18 -9.60
N PHE A 40 -14.98 -15.50 -10.47
CA PHE A 40 -15.44 -14.59 -11.52
C PHE A 40 -16.71 -13.83 -11.12
N VAL A 41 -17.81 -14.54 -10.94
CA VAL A 41 -19.13 -13.95 -10.70
C VAL A 41 -19.16 -13.26 -9.34
N VAL A 42 -18.70 -13.93 -8.28
CA VAL A 42 -18.75 -13.32 -6.96
C VAL A 42 -17.75 -12.17 -6.87
N ARG A 43 -16.49 -12.44 -7.25
CA ARG A 43 -15.39 -11.49 -7.00
C ARG A 43 -15.29 -10.33 -7.99
N MET A 44 -15.60 -10.54 -9.28
CA MET A 44 -15.56 -9.48 -10.29
C MET A 44 -16.89 -8.75 -10.44
N LEU A 45 -18.01 -9.37 -10.05
CA LEU A 45 -19.35 -8.78 -10.22
C LEU A 45 -20.08 -8.55 -8.89
N LEU A 46 -20.38 -9.58 -8.09
CA LEU A 46 -21.20 -9.39 -6.88
C LEU A 46 -20.54 -8.47 -5.85
N ILE A 47 -19.28 -8.70 -5.50
CA ILE A 47 -18.60 -7.88 -4.49
C ILE A 47 -18.58 -6.40 -4.91
N PRO A 48 -18.05 -6.02 -6.10
CA PRO A 48 -18.03 -4.63 -6.49
C PRO A 48 -19.44 -4.03 -6.70
N SER A 49 -20.40 -4.80 -7.24
CA SER A 49 -21.77 -4.31 -7.42
C SER A 49 -22.51 -4.13 -6.09
N ALA A 50 -22.36 -5.07 -5.15
CA ALA A 50 -22.94 -4.96 -3.81
C ALA A 50 -22.31 -3.81 -3.03
N MET A 51 -20.99 -3.65 -3.10
CA MET A 51 -20.30 -2.50 -2.48
C MET A 51 -20.74 -1.18 -3.11
N HIS A 52 -20.99 -1.15 -4.43
CA HIS A 52 -21.50 0.04 -5.10
C HIS A 52 -22.97 0.33 -4.72
N LEU A 53 -23.82 -0.70 -4.68
CA LEU A 53 -25.26 -0.59 -4.42
C LEU A 53 -25.57 -0.26 -2.96
N LEU A 54 -24.93 -0.94 -2.01
CA LEU A 54 -25.07 -0.65 -0.58
C LEU A 54 -24.24 0.58 -0.18
N GLY A 55 -23.20 0.93 -0.95
CA GLY A 55 -22.36 2.10 -0.71
C GLY A 55 -21.88 2.18 0.75
N LYS A 56 -22.15 3.33 1.39
CA LYS A 56 -21.86 3.59 2.81
C LYS A 56 -22.50 2.60 3.80
N SER A 57 -23.57 1.89 3.40
CA SER A 57 -24.20 0.88 4.23
C SER A 57 -23.48 -0.48 4.15
N ALA A 58 -22.67 -0.73 3.11
CA ALA A 58 -21.83 -1.92 3.01
C ALA A 58 -20.72 -1.91 4.07
N TRP A 59 -20.34 -0.70 4.51
CA TRP A 59 -19.39 -0.46 5.58
C TRP A 59 -20.07 -0.16 6.93
N TRP A 60 -21.38 -0.42 7.04
CA TRP A 60 -22.07 -0.14 8.30
C TRP A 60 -21.58 -1.09 9.38
N PHE A 61 -20.73 -0.56 10.26
CA PHE A 61 -20.27 -1.24 11.46
C PHE A 61 -21.41 -1.20 12.48
N PRO A 62 -22.09 -2.32 12.75
CA PRO A 62 -23.25 -2.29 13.62
C PRO A 62 -22.78 -1.89 15.03
N LYS A 63 -23.45 -0.90 15.63
CA LYS A 63 -23.03 -0.21 16.87
C LYS A 63 -22.72 -1.12 18.07
N TRP A 64 -23.24 -2.35 18.09
CA TRP A 64 -22.91 -3.36 19.10
C TRP A 64 -21.46 -3.88 18.98
N LEU A 65 -20.94 -3.99 17.76
CA LEU A 65 -19.59 -4.46 17.49
C LEU A 65 -18.58 -3.35 17.80
N ASP A 66 -18.93 -2.09 17.55
CA ASP A 66 -18.15 -0.91 17.95
C ASP A 66 -17.94 -0.83 19.48
N ARG A 67 -18.87 -1.38 20.26
CA ARG A 67 -18.75 -1.44 21.73
C ARG A 67 -17.89 -2.61 22.24
N ILE A 68 -17.77 -3.66 21.45
CA ILE A 68 -17.03 -4.89 21.81
C ILE A 68 -15.59 -4.82 21.30
N VAL A 69 -15.37 -4.19 20.15
CA VAL A 69 -14.06 -4.05 19.53
C VAL A 69 -13.21 -3.13 20.41
N PRO A 70 -12.17 -3.66 21.08
CA PRO A 70 -11.21 -2.85 21.80
C PRO A 70 -10.49 -1.94 20.80
N ASP A 71 -10.09 -0.74 21.25
CA ASP A 71 -9.28 0.19 20.45
C ASP A 71 -7.94 -0.44 20.10
N VAL A 72 -7.88 -1.13 18.95
CA VAL A 72 -6.65 -1.71 18.41
C VAL A 72 -5.96 -0.60 17.62
N ASP A 73 -5.16 0.20 18.33
CA ASP A 73 -4.25 1.18 17.73
C ASP A 73 -3.11 0.43 17.02
N VAL A 74 -3.34 0.02 15.77
CA VAL A 74 -2.38 -0.70 14.92
C VAL A 74 -1.18 0.19 14.59
N GLU A 75 -1.41 1.51 14.48
CA GLU A 75 -0.40 2.52 14.23
C GLU A 75 0.46 2.86 15.47
N GLY A 76 0.10 2.41 16.67
CA GLY A 76 0.89 2.69 17.89
C GLY A 76 0.99 4.17 18.24
N ALA A 77 0.09 5.02 17.75
CA ALA A 77 0.12 6.46 17.94
C ALA A 77 -0.02 6.86 19.43
N LYS A 78 -0.53 5.98 20.29
CA LYS A 78 -0.52 6.14 21.74
C LYS A 78 0.86 5.89 22.36
N LEU A 79 1.64 4.92 21.85
CA LEU A 79 2.97 4.58 22.36
C LEU A 79 3.99 5.70 22.09
N GLU A 80 3.92 6.30 20.89
CA GLU A 80 4.79 7.42 20.48
C GLU A 80 4.54 8.69 21.31
N ARG A 81 3.28 8.95 21.71
CA ARG A 81 2.94 10.06 22.61
C ARG A 81 3.33 9.82 24.06
N SER A 82 3.32 8.56 24.53
CA SER A 82 3.74 8.21 25.89
C SER A 82 5.25 8.15 26.09
N HIS A 83 6.03 8.09 25.00
CA HIS A 83 7.49 8.14 25.04
C HIS A 83 8.01 9.25 24.13
N PRO A 84 7.81 10.54 24.47
CA PRO A 84 8.48 11.61 23.77
C PRO A 84 9.97 11.40 23.96
N VAL A 85 10.66 10.99 22.89
CA VAL A 85 12.12 10.94 22.87
C VAL A 85 12.57 12.37 23.16
N ALA A 86 12.95 12.63 24.41
CA ALA A 86 13.60 13.87 24.80
C ALA A 86 14.77 14.04 23.83
N GLY A 87 14.69 15.11 23.03
CA GLY A 87 15.69 15.43 22.05
C GLY A 87 17.06 15.29 22.69
N HIS A 88 17.94 14.52 22.06
CA HIS A 88 19.36 14.80 22.18
C HIS A 88 19.59 16.18 21.53
N GLU A 89 19.28 17.24 22.26
CA GLU A 89 19.98 18.52 22.16
C GLU A 89 21.39 18.30 22.70
N GLY A 90 22.18 17.59 21.90
CA GLY A 90 23.63 17.52 22.01
C GLY A 90 24.22 18.43 20.94
N THR A 91 24.34 19.71 21.29
CA THR A 91 25.36 20.66 20.83
C THR A 91 26.26 20.20 19.67
N HIS A 92 25.91 20.59 18.44
CA HIS A 92 26.90 20.84 17.39
C HIS A 92 26.85 22.31 16.99
N THR A 93 27.22 23.16 17.96
CA THR A 93 27.68 24.52 17.71
C THR A 93 29.15 24.45 17.32
N GLY A 94 29.49 24.93 16.12
CA GLY A 94 30.79 25.53 15.84
C GLY A 94 31.74 24.75 14.92
N THR A 95 32.07 25.43 13.81
CA THR A 95 33.35 25.33 13.07
C THR A 95 33.43 24.30 11.93
N HIS A 96 32.78 24.65 10.82
CA HIS A 96 33.41 24.47 9.50
C HIS A 96 33.26 25.79 8.73
N ALA A 97 34.06 26.78 9.12
CA ALA A 97 34.38 27.89 8.22
C ALA A 97 35.24 27.31 7.10
N LEU A 98 34.67 27.18 5.91
CA LEU A 98 35.44 26.92 4.70
C LEU A 98 36.42 28.10 4.50
N PRO A 99 37.71 27.86 4.22
CA PRO A 99 38.59 28.92 3.76
C PRO A 99 38.05 29.37 2.39
N VAL A 100 37.58 30.61 2.31
CA VAL A 100 37.32 31.27 1.04
C VAL A 100 38.69 31.49 0.38
N GLU A 101 38.98 30.72 -0.66
CA GLU A 101 40.13 30.98 -1.54
C GLU A 101 40.00 32.39 -2.13
N PRO A 102 41.05 33.22 -2.08
CA PRO A 102 41.05 34.49 -2.80
C PRO A 102 41.26 34.21 -4.28
N ASP A 103 40.17 34.31 -5.06
CA ASP A 103 40.19 34.34 -6.52
C ASP A 103 40.92 35.60 -7.00
N ALA A 104 42.25 35.50 -7.06
CA ALA A 104 43.09 36.42 -7.80
C ALA A 104 43.25 35.84 -9.21
N THR A 105 42.50 36.39 -10.16
CA THR A 105 42.82 36.60 -11.59
C THR A 105 41.59 36.42 -12.47
N THR A 106 40.96 37.51 -12.89
CA THR A 106 40.42 37.66 -14.26
C THR A 106 40.24 39.15 -14.55
N HIS A 107 41.28 39.71 -15.18
CA HIS A 107 41.18 40.58 -16.37
C HIS A 107 40.31 41.86 -16.27
N ASP A 108 40.89 42.92 -15.70
CA ASP A 108 40.61 44.28 -16.18
C ASP A 108 41.62 44.62 -17.28
N SER A 109 41.12 44.67 -18.51
CA SER A 109 41.85 45.14 -19.68
C SER A 109 41.01 46.14 -20.47
N GLY A 110 41.05 47.40 -20.04
CA GLY A 110 41.39 48.56 -20.89
C GLY A 110 40.44 49.05 -22.00
N HIS A 111 39.94 50.28 -21.79
CA HIS A 111 39.79 51.42 -22.75
C HIS A 111 38.55 51.48 -23.68
N PRO A 112 38.06 52.67 -24.18
CA PRO A 112 38.29 54.11 -23.89
C PRO A 112 37.03 54.92 -23.44
N PRO A 113 37.15 56.23 -23.11
CA PRO A 113 36.02 57.15 -23.01
C PRO A 113 35.68 57.81 -24.36
N ALA A 114 34.39 57.80 -24.74
CA ALA A 114 33.90 58.61 -25.86
C ALA A 114 32.42 59.04 -25.69
N HIS A 115 32.26 60.37 -25.61
CA HIS A 115 31.15 61.19 -26.13
C HIS A 115 29.75 61.23 -25.47
N ARG A 116 29.23 62.48 -25.41
CA ARG A 116 27.89 63.01 -25.03
C ARG A 116 27.72 63.35 -23.55
N ALA A 117 27.19 64.52 -23.16
CA ALA A 117 26.68 65.72 -23.86
C ALA A 117 26.73 66.89 -22.87
#